data_AF-A0A948BD44-F1
#
_entry.id   AF-A0A948BD44-F1
#
_cell.length_a   1.000
_cell.length_b   1.000
_cell.length_c   1.000
_cell.angle_alpha   90.00
_cell.angle_beta   90.00
_cell.angle_gamma   90.00
#
_symmetry.space_group_name_H-M   'P 1'
#
loop_
_entity.id
_entity.type
_entity.pdbx_description
1 polymer ?
#
loop_
_entity_poly.entity_id
_entity_poly.type
_entity_poly.pdbx_seq_one_letter_code
_entity_poly.pdbx_strand_id
1 'polypeptide(L)'
;TPEKILRTEINPLTGIKEHHGLSVAQGLNLSGSVSEKFVEFLNRLYGVFIDCDCALLEINPLIITPEDELIALDAKIEIDDNALFRQQHILEYRDLDEEDPLEVEASKYNLNYIKLEGNIGNMVNGAGLAMATMDLIKKTGAEPANFLDVGGGASAEMVENGLRIILNDPQVKGVLINIFGGILRCDILAQGVVDAARKTAINVPVVVRLEGTNVEKGREILAESGLNLITATDLADAAVKIAAIAGK
;
A
#
# COMPACT_ATOMS: atom_id res chain seq x y z
N THR A 1 15.81 13.07 -22.52
CA THR A 1 15.70 14.40 -21.91
C THR A 1 14.23 14.76 -21.83
N PRO A 2 13.77 15.50 -20.81
CA PRO A 2 12.35 15.68 -20.51
C PRO A 2 11.51 16.22 -21.67
N GLU A 3 12.10 17.03 -22.55
CA GLU A 3 11.47 17.64 -23.73
C GLU A 3 11.05 16.64 -24.82
N LYS A 4 11.51 15.39 -24.75
CA LYS A 4 11.08 14.32 -25.67
C LYS A 4 9.72 13.72 -25.29
N ILE A 5 9.18 14.07 -24.13
CA ILE A 5 7.88 13.59 -23.65
C ILE A 5 6.83 14.63 -24.01
N LEU A 6 6.04 14.32 -25.03
CA LEU A 6 4.88 15.10 -25.40
C LEU A 6 3.75 14.83 -24.40
N ARG A 7 3.03 15.86 -24.00
CA ARG A 7 1.93 15.76 -23.04
C ARG A 7 0.72 16.50 -23.59
N THR A 8 -0.46 15.94 -23.38
CA THR A 8 -1.74 16.58 -23.71
C THR A 8 -2.72 16.28 -22.60
N GLU A 9 -3.29 17.34 -22.01
CA GLU A 9 -4.29 17.21 -20.96
C GLU A 9 -5.67 17.01 -21.59
N ILE A 10 -6.45 16.08 -21.02
CA ILE A 10 -7.80 15.79 -21.50
C ILE A 10 -8.80 16.36 -20.50
N ASN A 11 -9.71 17.21 -20.97
CA ASN A 11 -10.78 17.72 -20.13
C ASN A 11 -11.82 16.61 -19.87
N PRO A 12 -12.12 16.27 -18.60
CA PRO A 12 -13.05 15.18 -18.27
C PRO A 12 -14.47 15.36 -18.83
N LEU A 13 -14.94 16.61 -18.99
CA LEU A 13 -16.28 16.89 -19.53
C LEU A 13 -16.36 16.62 -21.03
N THR A 14 -15.32 16.97 -21.77
CA THR A 14 -15.33 16.83 -23.24
C THR A 14 -14.74 15.51 -23.71
N GLY A 15 -13.92 14.86 -22.89
CA GLY A 15 -13.13 13.70 -23.25
C GLY A 15 -12.07 14.01 -24.31
N ILE A 16 -11.46 12.96 -24.85
CA ILE A 16 -10.50 13.07 -25.95
C ILE A 16 -11.18 13.59 -27.22
N LYS A 17 -10.45 14.41 -27.98
CA LYS A 17 -10.88 15.02 -29.24
C LYS A 17 -9.76 14.83 -30.26
N GLU A 18 -10.13 14.88 -31.53
CA GLU A 18 -9.21 14.69 -32.66
C GLU A 18 -7.96 15.60 -32.58
N HIS A 19 -8.13 16.87 -32.19
CA HIS A 19 -7.01 17.80 -32.08
C HIS A 19 -5.97 17.39 -31.03
N HIS A 20 -6.35 16.66 -29.97
CA HIS A 20 -5.39 16.12 -29.00
C HIS A 20 -4.48 15.10 -29.68
N GLY A 21 -5.05 14.13 -30.40
CA GLY A 21 -4.29 13.12 -31.12
C GLY A 21 -3.41 13.72 -32.22
N LEU A 22 -3.93 14.70 -32.97
CA LEU A 22 -3.18 15.39 -34.02
C LEU A 22 -1.98 16.16 -33.45
N SER A 23 -2.14 16.82 -32.30
CA SER A 23 -1.04 17.53 -31.62
C SER A 23 0.10 16.57 -31.25
N VAL A 24 -0.22 15.40 -30.69
CA VAL A 24 0.77 14.39 -30.33
C VAL A 24 1.41 13.78 -31.58
N ALA A 25 0.61 13.45 -32.61
CA ALA A 25 1.12 12.92 -33.87
C ALA A 25 2.12 13.87 -34.53
N GLN A 26 1.81 15.17 -34.55
CA GLN A 26 2.70 16.21 -35.07
C GLN A 26 4.01 16.29 -34.27
N GLY A 27 3.93 16.27 -32.93
CA GLY A 27 5.14 16.29 -32.09
C GLY A 27 6.02 15.04 -32.27
N LEU A 28 5.43 13.89 -32.61
CA LEU A 28 6.13 12.66 -32.96
C LEU A 28 6.62 12.63 -34.42
N ASN A 29 6.34 13.69 -35.21
CA ASN A 29 6.60 13.77 -36.64
C ASN A 29 5.93 12.66 -37.45
N LEU A 30 4.77 12.17 -37.01
CA LEU A 30 3.94 11.25 -37.78
C LEU A 30 3.21 12.01 -38.89
N SER A 31 3.06 11.37 -40.04
CA SER A 31 2.40 11.97 -41.20
C SER A 31 1.64 10.92 -42.02
N GLY A 32 0.79 11.37 -42.94
CA GLY A 32 0.00 10.49 -43.81
C GLY A 32 -0.89 9.52 -43.04
N SER A 33 -1.02 8.30 -43.58
CA SER A 33 -1.86 7.23 -43.01
C SER A 33 -1.47 6.86 -41.58
N VAL A 34 -0.17 6.91 -41.22
CA VAL A 34 0.30 6.60 -39.86
C VAL A 34 -0.25 7.60 -38.84
N SER A 35 -0.29 8.89 -39.20
CA SER A 35 -0.86 9.92 -38.32
C SER A 35 -2.36 9.68 -38.07
N GLU A 36 -3.11 9.32 -39.10
CA GLU A 36 -4.56 9.05 -38.99
C GLU A 36 -4.82 7.83 -38.09
N LYS A 37 -4.08 6.73 -38.33
CA LYS A 37 -4.14 5.52 -37.49
C LYS A 37 -3.75 5.78 -36.05
N PHE A 38 -2.75 6.64 -35.82
CA PHE A 38 -2.31 7.00 -34.47
C PHE A 38 -3.38 7.76 -33.70
N VAL A 39 -4.06 8.71 -34.35
CA VAL A 39 -5.19 9.44 -33.75
C VAL A 39 -6.33 8.48 -33.39
N GLU A 40 -6.68 7.57 -34.29
CA GLU A 40 -7.69 6.53 -34.02
C GLU A 40 -7.27 5.63 -32.83
N PHE A 41 -6.02 5.19 -32.83
CA PHE A 41 -5.45 4.37 -31.76
C PHE A 41 -5.55 5.07 -30.41
N LEU A 42 -5.14 6.34 -30.31
CA LEU A 42 -5.23 7.12 -29.06
C LEU A 42 -6.67 7.29 -28.59
N ASN A 43 -7.62 7.53 -29.50
CA ASN A 43 -9.04 7.64 -29.12
C ASN A 43 -9.58 6.33 -28.53
N ARG A 44 -9.20 5.18 -29.11
CA ARG A 44 -9.56 3.86 -28.58
C ARG A 44 -8.88 3.57 -27.25
N LEU A 45 -7.60 3.93 -27.12
CA LEU A 45 -6.82 3.77 -25.90
C LEU A 45 -7.43 4.56 -24.74
N TYR A 46 -7.87 5.80 -25.00
CA TYR A 46 -8.61 6.61 -24.03
C TYR A 46 -9.97 5.98 -23.67
N GLY A 47 -10.68 5.39 -24.64
CA GLY A 47 -11.89 4.62 -24.38
C GLY A 47 -11.65 3.49 -23.37
N VAL A 48 -10.63 2.66 -23.61
CA VAL A 48 -10.22 1.59 -22.67
C VAL A 48 -9.88 2.17 -21.30
N PHE A 49 -9.10 3.25 -21.25
CA PHE A 49 -8.71 3.89 -19.98
C PHE A 49 -9.93 4.28 -19.12
N ILE A 50 -10.97 4.84 -19.75
CA ILE A 50 -12.19 5.25 -19.05
C ILE A 50 -13.10 4.06 -18.73
N ASP A 51 -13.33 3.17 -19.68
CA ASP A 51 -14.27 2.06 -19.54
C ASP A 51 -13.80 1.03 -18.50
N CYS A 52 -12.49 0.85 -18.36
CA CYS A 52 -11.87 -0.07 -17.41
C CYS A 52 -11.48 0.59 -16.08
N ASP A 53 -11.77 1.87 -15.86
CA ASP A 53 -11.32 2.64 -14.68
C ASP A 53 -9.80 2.50 -14.43
N CYS A 54 -9.00 2.70 -15.49
CA CYS A 54 -7.56 2.59 -15.38
C CYS A 54 -6.96 3.72 -14.52
N ALA A 55 -6.00 3.38 -13.68
CA ALA A 55 -5.07 4.33 -13.06
C ALA A 55 -3.90 4.65 -14.02
N LEU A 56 -3.45 3.65 -14.79
CA LEU A 56 -2.38 3.76 -15.78
C LEU A 56 -2.69 2.89 -17.01
N LEU A 57 -2.36 3.38 -18.20
CA LEU A 57 -2.32 2.59 -19.41
C LEU A 57 -1.09 3.01 -20.22
N GLU A 58 -0.12 2.11 -20.35
CA GLU A 58 1.12 2.29 -21.10
C GLU A 58 1.21 1.29 -22.25
N ILE A 59 1.63 1.77 -23.43
CA ILE A 59 1.99 0.93 -24.58
C ILE A 59 3.45 1.17 -24.88
N ASN A 60 4.29 0.15 -24.70
CA ASN A 60 5.74 0.34 -24.79
C ASN A 60 6.47 -0.97 -25.17
N PRO A 61 6.80 -1.19 -26.46
CA PRO A 61 6.75 -0.21 -27.54
C PRO A 61 5.44 -0.21 -28.34
N LEU A 62 5.01 0.98 -28.77
CA LEU A 62 4.13 1.16 -29.93
C LEU A 62 5.00 1.29 -31.19
N ILE A 63 4.94 0.31 -32.08
CA ILE A 63 5.79 0.26 -33.28
C ILE A 63 5.03 0.67 -34.54
N ILE A 64 5.79 1.14 -35.53
CA ILE A 64 5.33 1.34 -36.91
C ILE A 64 5.99 0.27 -37.77
N THR A 65 5.20 -0.53 -38.50
CA THR A 65 5.74 -1.55 -39.41
C THR A 65 6.19 -0.94 -40.74
N PRO A 66 6.96 -1.68 -41.57
CA PRO A 66 7.31 -1.23 -42.93
C PRO A 66 6.09 -0.95 -43.84
N GLU A 67 4.93 -1.52 -43.51
CA GLU A 67 3.65 -1.31 -44.19
C GLU A 67 2.83 -0.14 -43.61
N ASP A 68 3.46 0.71 -42.79
CA ASP A 68 2.82 1.86 -42.13
C ASP A 68 1.64 1.45 -41.21
N GLU A 69 1.74 0.28 -40.57
CA GLU A 69 0.79 -0.18 -39.54
C GLU A 69 1.29 0.14 -38.13
N LEU A 70 0.36 0.46 -37.23
CA LEU A 70 0.64 0.65 -35.81
C LEU A 70 0.34 -0.62 -35.03
N ILE A 71 1.32 -1.10 -34.27
CA ILE A 71 1.18 -2.30 -33.45
C ILE A 71 1.64 -2.01 -32.03
N ALA A 72 0.74 -2.23 -31.07
CA ALA A 72 1.09 -2.30 -29.66
C ALA A 72 1.81 -3.63 -29.41
N LEU A 73 3.14 -3.60 -29.28
CA LEU A 73 3.93 -4.82 -29.09
C LEU A 73 3.89 -5.30 -27.64
N ASP A 74 3.70 -4.36 -26.71
CA ASP A 74 3.56 -4.63 -25.28
C ASP A 74 2.64 -3.57 -24.64
N ALA A 75 1.96 -3.94 -23.57
CA ALA A 75 1.02 -3.10 -22.84
C ALA A 75 1.08 -3.37 -21.34
N LYS A 76 1.09 -2.30 -20.54
CA LYS A 76 0.91 -2.35 -19.10
C LYS A 76 -0.32 -1.54 -18.72
N ILE A 77 -1.26 -2.17 -18.01
CA ILE A 77 -2.51 -1.55 -17.57
C ILE A 77 -2.60 -1.72 -16.05
N GLU A 78 -2.79 -0.63 -15.33
CA GLU A 78 -3.07 -0.64 -13.89
C GLU A 78 -4.48 -0.10 -13.69
N ILE A 79 -5.29 -0.82 -12.92
CA ILE A 79 -6.69 -0.49 -12.64
C ILE A 79 -6.78 0.24 -11.31
N ASP A 80 -7.71 1.18 -11.16
CA ASP A 80 -7.99 1.76 -9.84
C ASP A 80 -8.67 0.71 -8.96
N ASP A 81 -7.96 0.26 -7.92
CA ASP A 81 -8.47 -0.72 -6.95
C ASP A 81 -9.80 -0.28 -6.32
N ASN A 82 -10.03 1.03 -6.17
CA ASN A 82 -11.28 1.57 -5.65
C ASN A 82 -12.47 1.40 -6.62
N ALA A 83 -12.22 1.11 -7.89
CA ALA A 83 -13.24 0.86 -8.90
C ALA A 83 -13.51 -0.63 -9.13
N LEU A 84 -12.72 -1.55 -8.55
CA LEU A 84 -12.87 -2.99 -8.76
C LEU A 84 -14.28 -3.52 -8.41
N PHE A 85 -14.99 -2.87 -7.47
CA PHE A 85 -16.37 -3.24 -7.14
C PHE A 85 -17.33 -3.19 -8.34
N ARG A 86 -17.06 -2.30 -9.33
CA ARG A 86 -17.82 -2.19 -10.59
C ARG A 86 -17.11 -2.80 -11.80
N GLN A 87 -15.88 -3.27 -11.63
CA GLN A 87 -15.05 -3.91 -12.66
C GLN A 87 -14.88 -5.42 -12.42
N GLN A 88 -15.99 -6.13 -12.10
CA GLN A 88 -15.95 -7.55 -11.71
C GLN A 88 -15.31 -8.47 -12.75
N HIS A 89 -15.52 -8.19 -14.04
CA HIS A 89 -14.92 -8.97 -15.13
C HIS A 89 -13.39 -8.81 -15.20
N ILE A 90 -12.83 -7.71 -14.70
CA ILE A 90 -11.38 -7.49 -14.65
C ILE A 90 -10.78 -8.25 -13.47
N LEU A 91 -11.51 -8.33 -12.34
CA LEU A 91 -11.08 -9.05 -11.16
C LEU A 91 -10.82 -10.54 -11.44
N GLU A 92 -11.50 -11.12 -12.43
CA GLU A 92 -11.26 -12.50 -12.89
C GLU A 92 -9.85 -12.73 -13.46
N TYR A 93 -9.16 -11.67 -13.91
CA TYR A 93 -7.79 -11.71 -14.41
C TYR A 93 -6.73 -11.44 -13.34
N ARG A 94 -7.12 -11.20 -12.09
CA ARG A 94 -6.16 -10.98 -11.00
C ARG A 94 -5.37 -12.25 -10.74
N ASP A 95 -4.06 -12.19 -10.98
CA ASP A 95 -3.13 -13.26 -10.69
C ASP A 95 -2.48 -13.04 -9.31
N LEU A 96 -2.85 -13.88 -8.34
CA LEU A 96 -2.33 -13.80 -6.98
C LEU A 96 -0.90 -14.36 -6.86
N ASP A 97 -0.42 -15.10 -7.86
CA ASP A 97 0.93 -15.67 -7.85
C ASP A 97 2.00 -14.59 -8.13
N GLU A 98 1.60 -13.45 -8.69
CA GLU A 98 2.44 -12.26 -8.94
C GLU A 98 2.47 -11.27 -7.75
N GLU A 99 1.72 -11.53 -6.68
CA GLU A 99 1.66 -10.70 -5.47
C GLU A 99 2.39 -11.34 -4.28
N ASP A 100 2.87 -10.54 -3.31
CA ASP A 100 3.46 -11.14 -2.10
C ASP A 100 2.36 -11.86 -1.28
N PRO A 101 2.56 -13.14 -0.88
CA PRO A 101 1.55 -13.91 -0.17
C PRO A 101 1.05 -13.26 1.13
N LEU A 102 1.88 -12.45 1.80
CA LEU A 102 1.51 -11.73 3.02
C LEU A 102 0.58 -10.55 2.71
N GLU A 103 0.76 -9.89 1.56
CA GLU A 103 -0.12 -8.81 1.08
C GLU A 103 -1.49 -9.37 0.69
N VAL A 104 -1.51 -10.51 -0.02
CA VAL A 104 -2.73 -11.26 -0.37
C VAL A 104 -3.45 -11.76 0.90
N GLU A 105 -2.71 -12.20 1.91
CA GLU A 105 -3.30 -12.59 3.19
C GLU A 105 -3.90 -11.40 3.93
N ALA A 106 -3.20 -10.26 3.97
CA ALA A 106 -3.66 -9.03 4.60
C ALA A 106 -4.94 -8.49 3.97
N SER A 107 -5.05 -8.56 2.64
CA SER A 107 -6.22 -8.05 1.90
C SER A 107 -7.53 -8.76 2.30
N LYS A 108 -7.46 -10.04 2.71
CA LYS A 108 -8.63 -10.81 3.20
C LYS A 108 -9.24 -10.24 4.48
N TYR A 109 -8.45 -9.48 5.24
CA TYR A 109 -8.85 -8.86 6.50
C TYR A 109 -9.01 -7.33 6.38
N ASN A 110 -9.01 -6.79 5.15
CA ASN A 110 -9.02 -5.35 4.88
C ASN A 110 -7.87 -4.61 5.57
N LEU A 111 -6.68 -5.23 5.60
CA LEU A 111 -5.46 -4.65 6.11
C LEU A 111 -4.60 -4.14 4.96
N ASN A 112 -4.15 -2.88 5.04
CA ASN A 112 -3.20 -2.35 4.07
C ASN A 112 -1.79 -2.72 4.52
N TYR A 113 -1.25 -3.81 3.97
CA TYR A 113 0.07 -4.33 4.27
C TYR A 113 0.97 -4.20 3.05
N ILE A 114 2.22 -3.77 3.23
CA ILE A 114 3.26 -3.81 2.19
C ILE A 114 4.51 -4.37 2.83
N LYS A 115 5.10 -5.38 2.23
CA LYS A 115 6.32 -6.00 2.74
C LYS A 115 7.57 -5.18 2.39
N LEU A 116 8.54 -5.15 3.29
CA LEU A 116 9.82 -4.46 3.11
C LEU A 116 10.98 -5.37 3.56
N GLU A 117 12.20 -4.99 3.19
CA GLU A 117 13.42 -5.74 3.55
C GLU A 117 14.00 -5.30 4.91
N GLY A 118 13.22 -5.42 5.98
CA GLY A 118 13.61 -4.95 7.31
C GLY A 118 13.44 -5.98 8.43
N ASN A 119 13.73 -5.55 9.66
CA ASN A 119 13.76 -6.42 10.84
C ASN A 119 12.79 -5.99 11.96
N ILE A 120 12.19 -4.80 11.88
CA ILE A 120 11.17 -4.35 12.84
C ILE A 120 9.82 -4.29 12.16
N GLY A 121 8.92 -5.18 12.57
CA GLY A 121 7.53 -5.16 12.16
C GLY A 121 6.84 -3.91 12.68
N ASN A 122 5.96 -3.33 11.87
CA ASN A 122 5.25 -2.10 12.19
C ASN A 122 3.74 -2.35 12.11
N MET A 123 2.97 -1.97 13.13
CA MET A 123 1.51 -1.99 13.12
C MET A 123 0.96 -0.67 13.63
N VAL A 124 0.19 0.02 12.79
CA VAL A 124 -0.27 1.37 13.07
C VAL A 124 -1.70 1.57 12.56
N ASN A 125 -2.43 2.52 13.14
CA ASN A 125 -3.69 3.01 12.58
C ASN A 125 -3.48 4.35 11.85
N GLY A 126 -3.84 4.38 10.58
CA GLY A 126 -3.68 5.49 9.65
C GLY A 126 -2.36 5.45 8.88
N ALA A 127 -2.46 5.46 7.55
CA ALA A 127 -1.32 5.41 6.64
C ALA A 127 -0.23 6.45 6.90
N GLY A 128 -0.62 7.69 7.22
CA GLY A 128 0.34 8.76 7.53
C GLY A 128 1.16 8.48 8.80
N LEU A 129 0.52 7.94 9.83
CA LEU A 129 1.21 7.54 11.07
C LEU A 129 2.05 6.29 10.82
N ALA A 130 1.59 5.36 9.97
CA ALA A 130 2.35 4.16 9.60
C ALA A 130 3.69 4.53 8.95
N MET A 131 3.67 5.45 7.98
CA MET A 131 4.90 5.98 7.35
C MET A 131 5.78 6.72 8.36
N ALA A 132 5.22 7.60 9.19
CA ALA A 132 5.99 8.31 10.21
C ALA A 132 6.64 7.37 11.23
N THR A 133 5.99 6.24 11.53
CA THR A 133 6.52 5.21 12.44
C THR A 133 7.65 4.43 11.77
N MET A 134 7.56 4.14 10.47
CA MET A 134 8.66 3.56 9.70
C MET A 134 9.89 4.48 9.68
N ASP A 135 9.69 5.78 9.47
CA ASP A 135 10.76 6.77 9.54
C ASP A 135 11.39 6.83 10.93
N LEU A 136 10.59 6.70 11.98
CA LEU A 136 11.08 6.61 13.36
C LEU A 136 11.95 5.36 13.56
N ILE A 137 11.48 4.19 13.12
CA ILE A 137 12.25 2.93 13.16
C ILE A 137 13.58 3.13 12.44
N LYS A 138 13.57 3.71 11.23
CA LYS A 138 14.78 3.95 10.44
C LYS A 138 15.76 4.90 11.12
N LYS A 139 15.26 5.94 11.80
CA LYS A 139 16.08 6.87 12.59
C LYS A 139 16.78 6.21 13.79
N THR A 140 16.29 5.07 14.27
CA THR A 140 16.95 4.31 15.34
C THR A 140 18.13 3.46 14.85
N GLY A 141 18.32 3.35 13.52
CA GLY A 141 19.29 2.43 12.90
C GLY A 141 18.74 1.03 12.63
N ALA A 142 17.46 0.79 12.95
CA ALA A 142 16.71 -0.40 12.56
C ALA A 142 16.12 -0.26 11.15
N GLU A 143 15.62 -1.34 10.56
CA GLU A 143 14.93 -1.29 9.27
C GLU A 143 13.46 -1.74 9.42
N PRO A 144 12.48 -0.94 8.96
CA PRO A 144 11.08 -1.34 8.99
C PRO A 144 10.85 -2.56 8.07
N ALA A 145 10.30 -3.63 8.62
CA ALA A 145 10.04 -4.88 7.89
C ALA A 145 8.77 -4.83 7.05
N ASN A 146 7.86 -3.90 7.37
CA ASN A 146 6.62 -3.74 6.64
C ASN A 146 6.02 -2.34 6.87
N PHE A 147 5.10 -1.98 5.98
CA PHE A 147 4.02 -1.05 6.24
C PHE A 147 2.79 -1.85 6.65
N LEU A 148 2.07 -1.45 7.71
CA LEU A 148 0.75 -2.00 8.01
C LEU A 148 -0.13 -0.90 8.62
N ASP A 149 -1.21 -0.59 7.92
CA ASP A 149 -2.30 0.24 8.41
C ASP A 149 -3.54 -0.62 8.71
N VAL A 150 -3.92 -0.69 9.98
CA VAL A 150 -5.12 -1.40 10.46
C VAL A 150 -6.41 -0.55 10.39
N GLY A 151 -6.31 0.72 9.98
CA GLY A 151 -7.41 1.66 9.88
C GLY A 151 -7.87 2.26 11.22
N GLY A 152 -8.63 3.35 11.16
CA GLY A 152 -9.10 4.08 12.36
C GLY A 152 -10.17 3.34 13.20
N GLY A 153 -10.83 2.34 12.62
CA GLY A 153 -11.87 1.52 13.25
C GLY A 153 -11.42 0.08 13.52
N ALA A 154 -10.11 -0.15 13.68
CA ALA A 154 -9.55 -1.49 13.82
C ALA A 154 -10.27 -2.31 14.91
N SER A 155 -10.76 -3.49 14.52
CA SER A 155 -11.32 -4.46 15.46
C SER A 155 -10.20 -5.27 16.12
N ALA A 156 -10.51 -5.98 17.22
CA ALA A 156 -9.58 -6.91 17.84
C ALA A 156 -9.12 -8.01 16.85
N GLU A 157 -9.99 -8.46 15.96
CA GLU A 157 -9.69 -9.45 14.92
C GLU A 157 -8.71 -8.91 13.86
N MET A 158 -8.85 -7.64 13.45
CA MET A 158 -7.92 -7.01 12.52
C MET A 158 -6.52 -6.89 13.14
N VAL A 159 -6.44 -6.54 14.42
CA VAL A 159 -5.18 -6.46 15.17
C VAL A 159 -4.54 -7.83 15.32
N GLU A 160 -5.34 -8.85 15.62
CA GLU A 160 -4.88 -10.25 15.71
C GLU A 160 -4.27 -10.73 14.40
N ASN A 161 -5.01 -10.59 13.30
CA ASN A 161 -4.52 -11.02 11.99
C ASN A 161 -3.32 -10.20 11.53
N GLY A 162 -3.32 -8.89 11.74
CA GLY A 162 -2.17 -8.04 11.42
C GLY A 162 -0.91 -8.46 12.16
N LEU A 163 -1.03 -8.82 13.45
CA LEU A 163 0.11 -9.25 14.25
C LEU A 163 0.60 -10.62 13.77
N ARG A 164 -0.32 -11.54 13.47
CA ARG A 164 0.00 -12.84 12.90
C ARG A 164 0.73 -12.73 11.56
N ILE A 165 0.29 -11.85 10.67
CA ILE A 165 0.93 -11.61 9.36
C ILE A 165 2.36 -11.08 9.54
N ILE A 166 2.55 -10.09 10.42
CA ILE A 166 3.90 -9.57 10.74
C ILE A 166 4.81 -10.68 11.28
N LEU A 167 4.29 -11.51 12.20
CA LEU A 167 5.07 -12.56 12.85
C LEU A 167 5.36 -13.76 11.93
N ASN A 168 4.64 -13.89 10.80
CA ASN A 168 4.93 -14.89 9.77
C ASN A 168 6.15 -14.52 8.91
N ASP A 169 6.61 -13.26 8.94
CA ASP A 169 7.84 -12.88 8.26
C ASP A 169 9.08 -13.27 9.12
N PRO A 170 9.93 -14.21 8.65
CA PRO A 170 11.10 -14.67 9.39
C PRO A 170 12.18 -13.59 9.62
N GLN A 171 12.14 -12.49 8.86
CA GLN A 171 13.07 -11.36 9.02
C GLN A 171 12.77 -10.53 10.26
N VAL A 172 11.52 -10.56 10.75
CA VAL A 172 11.07 -9.77 11.89
C VAL A 172 11.74 -10.26 13.19
N LYS A 173 12.43 -9.35 13.87
CA LYS A 173 13.12 -9.54 15.17
C LYS A 173 12.48 -8.76 16.31
N GLY A 174 11.54 -7.87 16.01
CA GLY A 174 10.74 -7.13 16.97
C GLY A 174 9.57 -6.45 16.29
N VAL A 175 8.57 -6.04 17.06
CA VAL A 175 7.37 -5.37 16.53
C VAL A 175 7.15 -4.06 17.27
N LEU A 176 6.86 -2.99 16.53
CA LEU A 176 6.33 -1.74 17.06
C LEU A 176 4.84 -1.64 16.74
N ILE A 177 4.01 -1.69 17.77
CA ILE A 177 2.59 -1.35 17.70
C ILE A 177 2.45 0.10 18.15
N ASN A 178 2.14 1.00 17.23
CA ASN A 178 1.94 2.41 17.54
C ASN A 178 0.52 2.83 17.16
N ILE A 179 -0.35 2.98 18.15
CA ILE A 179 -1.74 3.33 17.93
C ILE A 179 -2.07 4.66 18.59
N PHE A 180 -2.58 5.59 17.78
CA PHE A 180 -3.13 6.85 18.24
C PHE A 180 -4.65 6.81 18.16
N GLY A 181 -5.29 6.63 19.30
CA GLY A 181 -6.72 6.46 19.46
C GLY A 181 -7.51 7.70 19.06
N GLY A 182 -8.46 7.49 18.15
CA GLY A 182 -9.56 8.41 17.86
C GLY A 182 -10.87 7.81 18.36
N ILE A 183 -11.58 7.11 17.45
CA ILE A 183 -12.84 6.42 17.76
C ILE A 183 -12.61 5.13 18.56
N LEU A 184 -11.50 4.44 18.31
CA LEU A 184 -11.12 3.22 19.02
C LEU A 184 -10.56 3.53 20.41
N ARG A 185 -11.13 2.89 21.45
CA ARG A 185 -10.64 3.01 22.83
C ARG A 185 -9.40 2.15 23.05
N CYS A 186 -8.42 2.68 23.77
CA CYS A 186 -7.16 1.99 24.06
C CYS A 186 -7.35 0.70 24.86
N ASP A 187 -8.37 0.61 25.72
CA ASP A 187 -8.61 -0.59 26.52
C ASP A 187 -9.15 -1.78 25.69
N ILE A 188 -9.98 -1.51 24.68
CA ILE A 188 -10.46 -2.54 23.74
C ILE A 188 -9.30 -3.05 22.87
N LEU A 189 -8.50 -2.12 22.37
CA LEU A 189 -7.33 -2.43 21.57
C LEU A 189 -6.28 -3.24 22.37
N ALA A 190 -5.96 -2.81 23.60
CA ALA A 190 -5.02 -3.51 24.46
C ALA A 190 -5.47 -4.96 24.71
N GLN A 191 -6.77 -5.17 24.94
CA GLN A 191 -7.32 -6.53 25.05
C GLN A 191 -7.12 -7.32 23.75
N GLY A 192 -7.39 -6.72 22.59
CA GLY A 192 -7.15 -7.34 21.28
C GLY A 192 -5.68 -7.74 21.07
N VAL A 193 -4.74 -6.88 21.45
CA VAL A 193 -3.30 -7.18 21.38
C VAL A 193 -2.93 -8.35 22.31
N VAL A 194 -3.46 -8.36 23.55
CA VAL A 194 -3.20 -9.44 24.51
C VAL A 194 -3.80 -10.77 24.03
N ASP A 195 -5.01 -10.75 23.51
CA ASP A 195 -5.67 -11.96 22.99
C ASP A 195 -4.92 -12.51 21.77
N ALA A 196 -4.52 -11.62 20.85
CA ALA A 196 -3.68 -11.96 19.72
C ALA A 196 -2.35 -12.57 20.15
N ALA A 197 -1.68 -11.96 21.13
CA ALA A 197 -0.40 -12.42 21.64
C ALA A 197 -0.47 -13.74 22.43
N ARG A 198 -1.64 -14.10 22.96
CA ARG A 198 -1.87 -15.41 23.59
C ARG A 198 -2.11 -16.52 22.57
N LYS A 199 -2.79 -16.20 21.46
CA LYS A 199 -3.08 -17.15 20.38
C LYS A 199 -1.88 -17.36 19.46
N THR A 200 -1.18 -16.27 19.15
CA THR A 200 0.01 -16.24 18.32
C THR A 200 1.20 -16.34 19.27
N ALA A 201 1.92 -17.45 19.30
CA ALA A 201 3.05 -17.61 20.21
C ALA A 201 4.17 -16.60 19.87
N ILE A 202 4.12 -15.42 20.49
CA ILE A 202 5.04 -14.31 20.20
C ILE A 202 6.42 -14.64 20.74
N ASN A 203 7.38 -14.80 19.83
CA ASN A 203 8.78 -15.11 20.15
C ASN A 203 9.72 -13.91 20.04
N VAL A 204 9.21 -12.74 19.63
CA VAL A 204 9.97 -11.50 19.46
C VAL A 204 9.46 -10.41 20.40
N PRO A 205 10.31 -9.48 20.86
CA PRO A 205 9.86 -8.35 21.68
C PRO A 205 8.86 -7.47 20.93
N VAL A 206 7.78 -7.09 21.62
CA VAL A 206 6.75 -6.20 21.09
C VAL A 206 6.73 -4.92 21.92
N VAL A 207 7.04 -3.80 21.27
CA VAL A 207 6.90 -2.46 21.84
C VAL A 207 5.50 -1.94 21.52
N VAL A 208 4.74 -1.54 22.52
CA VAL A 208 3.37 -1.04 22.35
C VAL A 208 3.28 0.40 22.85
N ARG A 209 2.97 1.31 21.94
CA ARG A 209 2.64 2.70 22.26
C ARG A 209 1.15 2.91 22.01
N LEU A 210 0.44 3.27 23.06
CA LEU A 210 -0.99 3.62 23.03
C LEU A 210 -1.15 5.09 23.36
N GLU A 211 -2.09 5.76 22.68
CA GLU A 211 -2.54 7.10 23.06
C GLU A 211 -4.02 7.29 22.79
N GLY A 212 -4.70 8.15 23.56
CA GLY A 212 -6.11 8.48 23.38
C GLY A 212 -7.03 8.00 24.51
N THR A 213 -8.30 7.73 24.19
CA THR A 213 -9.33 7.42 25.19
C THR A 213 -8.99 6.13 25.96
N ASN A 214 -9.05 6.19 27.29
CA ASN A 214 -8.74 5.09 28.22
C ASN A 214 -7.30 4.54 28.11
N VAL A 215 -6.33 5.38 27.72
CA VAL A 215 -4.92 4.95 27.61
C VAL A 215 -4.39 4.31 28.89
N GLU A 216 -4.68 4.87 30.06
CA GLU A 216 -4.20 4.32 31.35
C GLU A 216 -4.71 2.90 31.57
N LYS A 217 -6.01 2.66 31.35
CA LYS A 217 -6.60 1.32 31.43
C LYS A 217 -6.03 0.37 30.37
N GLY A 218 -5.74 0.86 29.16
CA GLY A 218 -5.05 0.06 28.15
C GLY A 218 -3.63 -0.35 28.59
N ARG A 219 -2.87 0.56 29.21
CA ARG A 219 -1.55 0.27 29.77
C ARG A 219 -1.63 -0.73 30.93
N GLU A 220 -2.63 -0.63 31.80
CA GLU A 220 -2.90 -1.60 32.86
C GLU A 220 -3.14 -3.00 32.27
N ILE A 221 -4.02 -3.13 31.27
CA ILE A 221 -4.30 -4.41 30.60
C ILE A 221 -3.03 -5.04 30.01
N LEU A 222 -2.17 -4.24 29.36
CA LEU A 222 -0.91 -4.73 28.80
C LEU A 222 0.05 -5.20 29.92
N ALA A 223 0.16 -4.44 31.01
CA ALA A 223 1.03 -4.77 32.14
C ALA A 223 0.59 -6.03 32.89
N GLU A 224 -0.71 -6.23 33.06
CA GLU A 224 -1.29 -7.39 33.76
C GLU A 224 -1.36 -8.65 32.88
N SER A 225 -1.08 -8.53 31.58
CA SER A 225 -1.24 -9.62 30.61
C SER A 225 -0.36 -10.84 30.88
N GLY A 226 0.77 -10.65 31.60
CA GLY A 226 1.82 -11.65 31.81
C GLY A 226 2.67 -11.92 30.56
N LEU A 227 2.48 -11.15 29.50
CA LEU A 227 3.21 -11.27 28.24
C LEU A 227 4.41 -10.33 28.22
N ASN A 228 5.42 -10.66 27.41
CA ASN A 228 6.61 -9.81 27.23
C ASN A 228 6.33 -8.62 26.30
N LEU A 229 5.45 -7.72 26.74
CA LEU A 229 5.05 -6.50 26.03
C LEU A 229 5.73 -5.30 26.68
N ILE A 230 6.46 -4.50 25.89
CA ILE A 230 7.18 -3.33 26.34
C ILE A 230 6.31 -2.10 26.06
N THR A 231 5.70 -1.52 27.09
CA THR A 231 4.87 -0.32 26.92
C THR A 231 5.74 0.92 26.73
N ALA A 232 5.42 1.78 25.76
CA ALA A 232 6.08 3.07 25.53
C ALA A 232 5.14 4.24 25.84
N THR A 233 5.67 5.31 26.44
CA THR A 233 4.89 6.49 26.85
C THR A 233 4.62 7.46 25.71
N ASP A 234 5.56 7.58 24.78
CA ASP A 234 5.47 8.45 23.60
C ASP A 234 6.33 7.88 22.46
N LEU A 235 6.38 8.60 21.33
CA LEU A 235 7.17 8.18 20.16
C LEU A 235 8.68 8.19 20.43
N ALA A 236 9.20 9.11 21.24
CA ALA A 236 10.62 9.17 21.53
C ALA A 236 11.04 7.97 22.38
N ASP A 237 10.27 7.63 23.40
CA ASP A 237 10.46 6.46 24.24
C ASP A 237 10.30 5.15 23.42
N ALA A 238 9.32 5.08 22.52
CA ALA A 238 9.16 3.95 21.60
C ALA A 238 10.41 3.75 20.73
N ALA A 239 10.99 4.84 20.21
CA ALA A 239 12.23 4.79 19.43
C ALA A 239 13.41 4.26 20.23
N VAL A 240 13.60 4.72 21.48
CA VAL A 240 14.67 4.20 22.34
C VAL A 240 14.52 2.70 22.59
N LYS A 241 13.28 2.24 22.81
CA LYS A 241 12.98 0.82 23.02
C LYS A 241 13.22 -0.03 21.77
N ILE A 242 12.87 0.48 20.59
CA ILE A 242 13.17 -0.19 19.32
C ILE A 242 14.66 -0.22 19.02
N ALA A 243 15.39 0.87 19.28
CA ALA A 243 16.85 0.91 19.12
C ALA A 243 17.55 -0.19 19.95
N ALA A 244 17.07 -0.42 21.17
CA ALA A 244 17.58 -1.47 22.06
C ALA A 244 17.31 -2.90 21.57
N ILE A 245 16.28 -3.09 20.73
CA ILE A 245 15.96 -4.36 20.06
C ILE A 245 16.82 -4.53 18.81
N ALA A 246 16.96 -3.48 18.01
CA ALA A 246 17.70 -3.51 16.75
C ALA A 246 19.22 -3.66 16.89
N GLY A 247 19.79 -3.26 18.04
CA GLY A 247 21.22 -3.44 18.34
C GLY A 247 21.62 -4.85 18.78
N LYS A 248 20.73 -5.84 18.67
CA LYS A 248 20.95 -7.26 19.01
C LYS A 248 20.80 -8.13 17.78
#